data_AF-A0AAJ0LD14-F1
#
_entry.id   AF-A0AAJ0LD14-F1
#
_cell.length_a   1.000
_cell.length_b   1.000
_cell.length_c   1.000
_cell.angle_alpha   90.00
_cell.angle_beta   90.00
_cell.angle_gamma   90.00
#
_symmetry.space_group_name_H-M   'P 1'
#
loop_
_entity.id
_entity.type
_entity.pdbx_description
1 polymer ?
#
loop_
_entity_poly.entity_id
_entity_poly.type
_entity_poly.pdbx_seq_one_letter_code
_entity_poly.pdbx_strand_id
1 'polypeptide(L)'
;MDDSTSALDARSEKLVKEALDRELAGTTTLIIAQKISSVVNADRILVLDEGRLVGVGNHHELLETSDVYREIFETQKGKRG
;
A
#
# COMPACT_ATOMS: atom_id res chain seq x y z
N MET A 1 -18.64 -9.92 -17.17
CA MET A 1 -19.21 -8.56 -17.22
C MET A 1 -19.13 -8.03 -15.79
N ASP A 2 -18.00 -7.45 -15.37
CA ASP A 2 -17.80 -6.92 -13.99
C ASP A 2 -17.12 -5.53 -13.95
N ASP A 3 -16.87 -4.91 -15.12
CA ASP A 3 -16.01 -3.71 -15.22
C ASP A 3 -16.68 -2.40 -14.77
N SER A 4 -18.01 -2.29 -14.85
CA SER A 4 -18.70 -1.02 -14.57
C SER A 4 -18.87 -0.74 -13.07
N THR A 5 -19.15 -1.77 -12.27
CA THR A 5 -19.26 -1.67 -10.81
C THR A 5 -17.89 -1.63 -10.14
N SER A 6 -16.92 -2.42 -10.61
CA SER A 6 -15.55 -2.41 -10.07
C SER A 6 -14.87 -1.04 -10.21
N ALA A 7 -15.11 -0.32 -11.31
CA ALA A 7 -14.60 1.04 -11.50
C ALA A 7 -15.27 2.06 -10.57
N LEU A 8 -16.56 1.87 -10.27
CA LEU A 8 -17.30 2.70 -9.33
C LEU A 8 -16.84 2.47 -7.89
N ASP A 9 -16.61 1.21 -7.51
CA ASP A 9 -16.05 0.83 -6.21
C ASP A 9 -14.63 1.40 -6.04
N ALA A 10 -13.77 1.26 -7.05
CA ALA A 10 -12.40 1.81 -7.01
C ALA A 10 -12.39 3.35 -6.89
N ARG A 11 -13.29 4.06 -7.56
CA ARG A 11 -13.44 5.52 -7.38
C ARG A 11 -13.92 5.87 -5.98
N SER A 12 -14.89 5.13 -5.46
CA SER A 12 -15.47 5.38 -4.13
C SER A 12 -14.43 5.14 -3.04
N GLU A 13 -13.66 4.04 -3.13
CA GLU A 13 -12.52 3.77 -2.25
C GLU A 13 -11.46 4.88 -2.30
N LYS A 14 -11.16 5.39 -3.51
CA LYS A 14 -10.21 6.49 -3.68
C LYS A 14 -10.71 7.77 -2.99
N LEU A 15 -11.99 8.11 -3.16
CA LEU A 15 -12.59 9.29 -2.53
C LEU A 15 -12.59 9.20 -1.00
N VAL A 16 -12.92 8.02 -0.45
CA VAL A 16 -12.86 7.77 1.00
C VAL A 16 -11.43 7.89 1.51
N LYS A 17 -10.46 7.33 0.77
CA LYS A 17 -9.03 7.44 1.12
C LYS A 17 -8.56 8.90 1.11
N GLU A 18 -8.90 9.67 0.08
CA GLU A 18 -8.54 11.09 -0.01
C GLU A 18 -9.22 11.96 1.07
N ALA A 19 -10.42 11.59 1.51
CA ALA A 19 -11.09 12.26 2.62
C ALA A 19 -10.39 11.96 3.95
N LEU A 20 -10.06 10.69 4.21
CA LEU A 20 -9.29 10.28 5.38
C LEU A 20 -7.89 10.90 5.40
N ASP A 21 -7.17 10.91 4.28
CA ASP A 21 -5.84 11.51 4.17
C ASP A 21 -5.87 13.02 4.50
N ARG A 22 -6.97 13.73 4.15
CA ARG A 22 -7.16 15.15 4.48
C ARG A 22 -7.52 15.38 5.94
N GLU A 23 -8.42 14.58 6.52
CA GLU A 23 -8.85 14.74 7.92
C GLU A 23 -7.77 14.30 8.91
N LEU A 24 -6.98 13.28 8.55
CA LEU A 24 -5.90 12.75 9.38
C LEU A 24 -4.58 13.53 9.23
N ALA A 25 -4.57 14.59 8.43
CA ALA A 25 -3.41 15.45 8.25
C ALA A 25 -2.93 16.00 9.60
N GLY A 26 -1.70 15.63 9.99
CA GLY A 26 -1.10 16.02 11.28
C GLY A 26 -1.34 15.03 12.43
N THR A 27 -2.01 13.91 12.18
CA THR A 27 -2.14 12.81 13.14
C THR A 27 -1.23 11.64 12.78
N THR A 28 -0.78 10.88 13.79
CA THR A 28 -0.04 9.65 13.54
C THR A 28 -1.00 8.57 13.03
N THR A 29 -0.85 8.20 11.76
CA THR A 29 -1.69 7.18 11.11
C THR A 29 -0.91 5.86 10.97
N LEU A 30 -1.50 4.77 11.46
CA LEU A 30 -0.96 3.42 11.31
C LEU A 30 -1.84 2.60 10.36
N ILE A 31 -1.28 2.16 9.25
CA ILE A 31 -1.98 1.35 8.24
C ILE A 31 -1.38 -0.05 8.24
N ILE A 32 -2.22 -1.06 8.52
CA ILE A 32 -1.86 -2.47 8.37
C ILE A 32 -2.54 -2.99 7.10
N ALA A 33 -1.75 -3.32 6.08
CA ALA A 33 -2.30 -3.77 4.82
C ALA A 33 -1.41 -4.83 4.16
N GLN A 34 -2.08 -5.76 3.48
CA GLN A 34 -1.44 -6.76 2.63
C GLN A 34 -1.21 -6.26 1.20
N LYS A 35 -1.87 -5.17 0.77
CA LYS A 35 -1.77 -4.61 -0.59
C LYS A 35 -0.75 -3.49 -0.64
N ILE A 36 0.19 -3.53 -1.59
CA ILE A 36 1.21 -2.47 -1.76
C ILE A 36 0.54 -1.13 -2.10
N SER A 37 -0.53 -1.13 -2.89
CA SER A 37 -1.27 0.10 -3.25
C SER A 37 -1.84 0.85 -2.04
N SER A 38 -2.04 0.17 -0.92
CA SER A 38 -2.51 0.80 0.33
C SER A 38 -1.39 1.56 1.03
N VAL A 39 -0.15 1.07 0.97
CA VAL A 39 1.01 1.58 1.73
C VAL A 39 2.01 2.37 0.90
N VAL A 40 1.92 2.35 -0.43
CA VAL A 40 2.89 2.97 -1.36
C VAL A 40 3.12 4.47 -1.11
N ASN A 41 2.12 5.18 -0.59
CA ASN A 41 2.19 6.61 -0.30
C ASN A 41 2.55 6.92 1.18
N ALA A 42 2.84 5.90 2.00
CA ALA A 42 3.17 6.13 3.40
C ALA A 42 4.57 6.74 3.53
N ASP A 43 4.72 7.65 4.50
CA ASP A 43 6.02 8.25 4.83
C ASP A 43 7.05 7.19 5.25
N ARG A 44 6.57 6.14 5.94
CA ARG A 44 7.36 4.97 6.36
C ARG A 44 6.53 3.71 6.23
N ILE A 45 7.16 2.66 5.72
CA ILE A 45 6.62 1.32 5.56
C ILE A 45 7.50 0.38 6.38
N LEU A 46 6.85 -0.47 7.18
CA LEU A 46 7.49 -1.53 7.96
C LEU A 46 7.15 -2.86 7.31
N VAL A 47 8.16 -3.61 6.88
CA VAL A 47 8.02 -4.93 6.26
C VAL A 47 8.23 -5.98 7.32
N LEU A 48 7.20 -6.79 7.55
CA LEU A 48 7.21 -7.88 8.51
C LEU A 48 7.24 -9.22 7.76
N ASP A 49 8.11 -10.12 8.20
CA ASP A 49 8.18 -11.50 7.74
C ASP A 49 8.40 -12.42 8.95
N GLU A 50 7.59 -13.48 9.05
CA GLU A 50 7.56 -14.41 10.19
C GLU A 50 7.58 -13.73 11.59
N GLY A 51 6.88 -12.59 11.73
CA GLY A 51 6.83 -11.83 12.98
C GLY A 51 8.09 -11.01 13.28
N ARG A 52 9.02 -10.90 12.33
CA ARG A 52 10.25 -10.11 12.43
C ARG A 52 10.19 -8.92 11.47
N LEU A 53 10.77 -7.80 11.90
CA LEU A 53 10.94 -6.62 11.06
C LEU A 53 12.13 -6.83 10.12
N VAL A 54 11.85 -6.99 8.83
CA VAL A 54 12.86 -7.29 7.80
C VAL A 54 13.17 -6.10 6.88
N GLY A 55 12.40 -5.01 6.99
CA GLY A 55 12.66 -3.78 6.24
C GLY A 55 11.93 -2.58 6.82
N VAL A 56 12.57 -1.41 6.75
CA VAL A 56 11.98 -0.12 7.09
C VAL A 56 12.46 0.92 6.09
N GLY A 57 11.52 1.68 5.52
CA GLY A 57 11.83 2.76 4.58
C GLY A 57 10.57 3.27 3.91
N ASN A 58 10.72 4.23 3.01
CA ASN A 58 9.65 4.57 2.07
C ASN A 58 9.60 3.56 0.91
N HIS A 59 8.61 3.71 0.03
CA HIS A 59 8.43 2.80 -1.12
C HIS A 59 9.69 2.67 -2.00
N HIS A 60 10.34 3.79 -2.35
CA HIS A 60 11.50 3.78 -3.24
C HIS A 60 12.70 3.13 -2.56
N GLU A 61 12.97 3.48 -1.31
CA GLU A 61 14.04 2.87 -0.51
C GLU A 61 13.85 1.36 -0.43
N LEU A 62 12.65 0.90 -0.09
CA LEU A 62 12.38 -0.54 0.07
C LEU A 62 12.44 -1.32 -1.25
N LEU A 63 12.11 -0.70 -2.39
CA LEU A 63 12.31 -1.35 -3.69
C LEU A 63 13.79 -1.61 -3.98
N GLU A 64 14.69 -0.75 -3.49
CA GLU A 64 16.13 -0.89 -3.67
C GLU A 64 16.75 -1.79 -2.60
N THR A 65 16.33 -1.66 -1.34
CA THR A 65 17.01 -2.25 -0.19
C THR A 65 16.35 -3.51 0.38
N SER A 66 15.12 -3.85 -0.02
CA SER A 66 14.38 -4.99 0.54
C SER A 66 13.91 -5.95 -0.55
N ASP A 67 14.55 -7.13 -0.61
CA ASP A 67 14.16 -8.19 -1.55
C ASP A 67 12.74 -8.71 -1.26
N VAL A 68 12.36 -8.83 0.01
CA VAL A 68 11.01 -9.24 0.43
C VAL A 68 9.95 -8.25 -0.07
N TYR A 69 10.18 -6.94 0.12
CA TYR A 69 9.25 -5.93 -0.37
C TYR A 69 9.12 -5.96 -1.89
N ARG A 70 10.25 -6.13 -2.60
CA ARG A 70 10.29 -6.23 -4.06
C ARG A 70 9.52 -7.46 -4.57
N GLU A 71 9.67 -8.61 -3.92
CA GLU A 71 8.95 -9.83 -4.27
C GLU A 71 7.42 -9.68 -4.11
N ILE A 72 6.98 -9.09 -2.99
CA ILE A 72 5.56 -8.79 -2.76
C ILE A 72 5.05 -7.82 -3.83
N PHE A 73 5.83 -6.78 -4.16
CA PHE A 73 5.47 -5.81 -5.19
C PHE A 73 5.29 -6.45 -6.56
N GLU A 74 6.25 -7.25 -7.02
CA GLU A 74 6.17 -7.92 -8.33
C GLU A 74 5.02 -8.92 -8.39
N THR A 75 4.76 -9.66 -7.31
CA THR A 75 3.63 -10.59 -7.21
C THR A 75 2.28 -9.88 -7.34
N GLN A 76 2.15 -8.69 -6.75
CA GLN A 76 0.92 -7.90 -6.82
C GLN A 76 0.77 -7.12 -8.12
N LYS A 77 1.89 -6.74 -8.76
CA LYS A 77 1.91 -6.13 -10.09
C LYS A 77 1.45 -7.12 -11.16
N GLY A 78 1.84 -8.39 -11.04
CA GLY A 78 1.40 -9.47 -11.94
C GLY A 78 -0.08 -9.85 -11.82
N LYS A 79 -0.74 -9.58 -10.69
CA LYS A 79 -2.19 -9.81 -10.49
C LYS A 79 -3.08 -8.74 -11.12
N ARG A 80 -2.49 -7.74 -11.78
CA ARG A 80 -3.19 -6.61 -12.42
C ARG A 80 -3.34 -6.77 -13.95
N GLY A 81 -3.12 -7.99 -14.46
CA GLY A 81 -3.31 -8.38 -15.86
C GLY A 81 -4.61 -9.14 -16.07
#